data_AF-A0A9E0LTL7-F1
#
_entry.id   AF-A0A9E0LTL7-F1
#
_cell.length_a   1.000
_cell.length_b   1.000
_cell.length_c   1.000
_cell.angle_alpha   90.00
_cell.angle_beta   90.00
_cell.angle_gamma   90.00
#
_symmetry.space_group_name_H-M   'P 1'
#
loop_
_entity.id
_entity.type
_entity.pdbx_description
1 polymer ?
#
loop_
_entity_poly.entity_id
_entity_poly.type
_entity_poly.pdbx_seq_one_letter_code
_entity_poly.pdbx_strand_id
1 'polypeptide(L)'
;MIVMNSATRQLSWTDFFTVAVRPRTYGSLLYLWLGFPLGLAYFVGLTVGISAGVPLTIIWIGLLVLLVTFLAAWGAAGLERQLAIHLLGAHVPERVTHPASDRLLPRLGALLSSAALWKGMAFLFFKFPIALATWVVSLVSLVVPLAFVLVPVAWLVNPEEIHIGIGLWQPESFLGTLPFGIAGVLGLLVALHLQNGMGWFWARLAEWMLGSGAPSAPSALGAPGGEVLEVPVQQPAGVPTPAA
;
A
#
# COMPACT_ATOMS: atom_id res chain seq x y z
N MET A 1 -2.73 -15.49 -41.64
CA MET A 1 -1.34 -15.78 -41.25
C MET A 1 -1.03 -14.91 -40.03
N ILE A 2 -1.12 -15.50 -38.82
CA ILE A 2 -1.00 -14.80 -37.54
C ILE A 2 0.48 -14.67 -37.21
N VAL A 3 1.03 -13.46 -37.27
CA VAL A 3 2.41 -13.21 -36.81
C VAL A 3 2.36 -12.88 -35.31
N MET A 4 2.76 -13.88 -34.55
CA MET A 4 2.95 -13.87 -33.11
C MET A 4 4.29 -13.16 -32.83
N ASN A 5 4.27 -11.92 -32.34
CA ASN A 5 5.50 -11.26 -31.88
C ASN A 5 5.68 -11.49 -30.38
N SER A 6 6.33 -12.59 -30.02
CA SER A 6 6.77 -12.86 -28.66
C SER A 6 7.96 -11.97 -28.33
N ALA A 7 7.70 -10.84 -27.68
CA ALA A 7 8.75 -10.02 -27.08
C ALA A 7 9.40 -10.79 -25.92
N THR A 8 10.45 -11.54 -26.24
CA THR A 8 11.39 -12.11 -25.27
C THR A 8 12.11 -10.95 -24.58
N ARG A 9 11.58 -10.55 -23.42
CA ARG A 9 12.21 -9.61 -22.50
C ARG A 9 13.55 -10.21 -22.06
N GLN A 10 14.64 -9.82 -22.71
CA GLN A 10 15.98 -10.19 -22.29
C GLN A 10 16.25 -9.53 -20.93
N LEU A 11 16.18 -10.31 -19.86
CA LEU A 11 16.62 -9.91 -18.51
C LEU A 11 18.14 -9.71 -18.56
N SER A 12 18.54 -8.48 -18.87
CA SER A 12 19.94 -8.05 -18.85
C SER A 12 20.41 -7.91 -17.40
N TRP A 13 21.62 -8.38 -17.09
CA TRP A 13 22.27 -8.23 -15.77
C TRP A 13 22.32 -6.79 -15.27
N THR A 14 22.20 -5.81 -16.17
CA THR A 14 22.09 -4.39 -15.85
C THR A 14 20.80 -4.04 -15.09
N ASP A 15 19.69 -4.75 -15.32
CA ASP A 15 18.44 -4.52 -14.60
C ASP A 15 18.56 -4.83 -13.11
N PHE A 16 19.41 -5.78 -12.74
CA PHE A 16 19.62 -6.21 -11.36
C PHE A 16 20.32 -5.13 -10.51
N PHE A 17 21.31 -4.43 -11.09
CA PHE A 17 22.00 -3.31 -10.41
C PHE A 17 21.21 -2.00 -10.47
N THR A 18 20.35 -1.82 -11.48
CA THR A 18 19.52 -0.61 -11.61
C THR A 18 18.45 -0.51 -10.51
N VAL A 19 18.17 -1.62 -9.80
CA VAL A 19 17.27 -1.62 -8.64
C VAL A 19 17.71 -0.64 -7.55
N ALA A 20 19.01 -0.51 -7.29
CA ALA A 20 19.52 0.42 -6.27
C ALA A 20 19.29 1.90 -6.64
N VAL A 21 19.16 2.20 -7.93
CA VAL A 21 19.04 3.59 -8.45
C VAL A 21 17.58 3.98 -8.70
N ARG A 22 16.63 3.02 -8.62
CA ARG A 22 15.22 3.33 -8.89
C ARG A 22 14.58 4.06 -7.71
N PRO A 23 13.95 5.24 -7.93
CA PRO A 23 13.25 5.98 -6.88
C PRO A 23 12.13 5.16 -6.21
N ARG A 24 11.58 4.16 -6.91
CA ARG A 24 10.56 3.23 -6.38
C ARG A 24 11.05 2.32 -5.26
N THR A 25 12.35 2.02 -5.21
CA THR A 25 12.95 1.19 -4.13
C THR A 25 13.03 1.98 -2.83
N TYR A 26 13.38 3.27 -2.90
CA TYR A 26 13.34 4.18 -1.76
C TYR A 26 11.91 4.44 -1.28
N GLY A 27 10.93 4.53 -2.19
CA GLY A 27 9.51 4.63 -1.82
C GLY A 27 9.01 3.39 -1.06
N SER A 28 9.39 2.19 -1.51
CA SER A 28 9.03 0.93 -0.83
C SER A 28 9.67 0.82 0.55
N LEU A 29 10.95 1.17 0.67
CA LEU A 29 11.66 1.25 1.96
C LEU A 29 10.97 2.24 2.92
N LEU A 30 10.73 3.47 2.46
CA LEU A 30 10.09 4.49 3.29
C LEU A 30 8.72 4.02 3.78
N TYR A 31 7.93 3.38 2.92
CA TYR A 31 6.63 2.84 3.30
C TYR A 31 6.74 1.69 4.33
N LEU A 32 7.69 0.78 4.17
CA LEU A 32 7.91 -0.31 5.13
C LEU A 32 8.33 0.20 6.50
N TRP A 33 9.23 1.18 6.52
CA TRP A 33 9.73 1.80 7.75
C TRP A 33 8.69 2.66 8.45
N LEU A 34 7.86 3.40 7.69
CA LEU A 34 6.69 4.10 8.23
C LEU A 34 5.53 3.16 8.58
N GLY A 35 5.49 1.97 7.97
CA GLY A 35 4.42 1.01 8.14
C GLY A 35 4.23 0.57 9.59
N PHE A 36 5.32 0.33 10.31
CA PHE A 36 5.29 -0.04 11.73
C PHE A 36 4.72 1.08 12.64
N PRO A 37 5.29 2.30 12.68
CA PRO A 37 4.76 3.36 13.54
C PRO A 37 3.33 3.77 13.16
N LEU A 38 3.00 3.83 11.86
CA LEU A 38 1.63 4.10 11.43
C LEU A 38 0.67 2.98 11.81
N GLY A 39 1.05 1.73 11.54
CA GLY A 39 0.26 0.55 11.91
C GLY A 39 -0.03 0.50 13.40
N LEU A 40 0.98 0.77 14.23
CA LEU A 40 0.84 0.84 15.68
C LEU A 40 -0.12 1.96 16.09
N ALA A 41 0.05 3.17 15.55
CA ALA A 41 -0.81 4.31 15.86
C ALA A 41 -2.28 4.01 15.53
N TYR A 42 -2.55 3.42 14.36
CA TYR A 42 -3.92 3.06 13.98
C TYR A 42 -4.50 1.95 14.85
N PHE A 43 -3.72 0.91 15.12
CA PHE A 43 -4.17 -0.21 15.94
C PHE A 43 -4.51 0.26 17.36
N VAL A 44 -3.65 1.08 17.97
CA VAL A 44 -3.90 1.65 19.31
C VAL A 44 -5.10 2.59 19.27
N GLY A 45 -5.16 3.53 18.33
CA GLY A 45 -6.28 4.46 18.21
C GLY A 45 -7.62 3.77 18.00
N LEU A 46 -7.66 2.74 17.15
CA LEU A 46 -8.87 1.97 16.87
C LEU A 46 -9.28 1.13 18.08
N THR A 47 -8.34 0.39 18.67
CA THR A 47 -8.59 -0.43 19.85
C THR A 47 -9.08 0.42 21.03
N VAL A 48 -8.34 1.48 21.38
CA VAL A 48 -8.70 2.38 22.48
C VAL A 48 -10.02 3.10 22.20
N GLY A 49 -10.19 3.64 21.00
CA GLY A 49 -11.40 4.39 20.63
C GLY A 49 -12.67 3.54 20.70
N ILE A 50 -12.61 2.30 20.21
CA ILE A 50 -13.76 1.38 20.29
C ILE A 50 -13.97 0.89 21.72
N SER A 51 -12.92 0.42 22.40
CA SER A 51 -13.02 -0.12 23.76
C SER A 51 -13.46 0.92 24.79
N ALA A 52 -13.07 2.19 24.64
CA ALA A 52 -13.54 3.27 25.50
C ALA A 52 -14.93 3.78 25.05
N GLY A 53 -15.15 3.92 23.75
CA GLY A 53 -16.38 4.49 23.19
C GLY A 53 -17.63 3.66 23.45
N VAL A 54 -17.54 2.33 23.35
CA VAL A 54 -18.71 1.46 23.56
C VAL A 54 -19.28 1.58 24.99
N PRO A 55 -18.50 1.42 26.08
CA PRO A 55 -19.02 1.59 27.44
C PRO A 55 -19.49 3.02 27.74
N LEU A 56 -18.79 4.04 27.24
CA LEU A 56 -19.15 5.45 27.45
C LEU A 56 -20.45 5.84 26.74
N THR A 57 -21.01 4.98 25.89
CA THR A 57 -22.25 5.27 25.14
C THR A 57 -23.44 5.43 26.10
N ILE A 58 -23.39 4.78 27.27
CA ILE A 58 -24.41 4.91 28.34
C ILE A 58 -24.62 6.39 28.74
N ILE A 59 -23.55 7.18 28.74
CA ILE A 59 -23.56 8.60 29.14
C ILE A 59 -23.50 9.56 27.93
N TRP A 60 -23.85 9.09 26.73
CA TRP A 60 -23.78 9.80 25.44
C TRP A 60 -22.38 10.20 24.97
N ILE A 61 -21.41 10.41 25.86
CA ILE A 61 -20.01 10.75 25.54
C ILE A 61 -19.38 9.68 24.63
N GLY A 62 -19.74 8.41 24.82
CA GLY A 62 -19.22 7.33 23.99
C GLY A 62 -19.61 7.44 22.52
N LEU A 63 -20.78 7.99 22.21
CA LEU A 63 -21.18 8.23 20.82
C LEU A 63 -20.25 9.25 20.15
N LEU A 64 -19.85 10.30 20.88
CA LEU A 64 -18.88 11.28 20.40
C LEU A 64 -17.50 10.63 20.20
N VAL A 65 -17.04 9.82 21.15
CA VAL A 65 -15.75 9.09 21.06
C VAL A 65 -15.75 8.13 19.87
N LEU A 66 -16.82 7.36 19.67
CA LEU A 66 -16.96 6.44 18.53
C LEU A 66 -17.01 7.19 17.20
N LEU A 67 -17.74 8.31 17.13
CA LEU A 67 -17.80 9.15 15.93
C LEU A 67 -16.41 9.65 15.53
N VAL A 68 -15.65 10.19 16.49
CA VAL A 68 -14.27 10.64 16.27
C VAL A 68 -13.39 9.47 15.82
N THR A 69 -13.52 8.29 16.46
CA THR A 69 -12.77 7.09 16.11
C THR A 69 -13.04 6.63 14.67
N PHE A 70 -14.30 6.62 14.23
CA PHE A 70 -14.67 6.22 12.87
C PHE A 70 -14.23 7.24 11.82
N LEU A 71 -14.34 8.54 12.11
CA LEU A 71 -13.82 9.59 11.23
C LEU A 71 -12.29 9.52 11.11
N ALA A 72 -11.59 9.31 12.22
CA ALA A 72 -10.15 9.09 12.24
C ALA A 72 -9.76 7.84 11.45
N ALA A 73 -10.48 6.72 11.60
CA ALA A 73 -10.25 5.50 10.83
C ALA A 73 -10.50 5.71 9.33
N TRP A 74 -11.55 6.44 8.96
CA TRP A 74 -11.83 6.76 7.56
C TRP A 74 -10.71 7.61 6.94
N GLY A 75 -10.27 8.65 7.65
CA GLY A 75 -9.15 9.51 7.26
C GLY A 75 -7.83 8.76 7.17
N ALA A 76 -7.50 7.96 8.18
CA ALA A 76 -6.29 7.13 8.23
C ALA A 76 -6.25 6.14 7.06
N ALA A 77 -7.36 5.47 6.76
CA ALA A 77 -7.43 4.59 5.61
C ALA A 77 -7.26 5.40 4.28
N GLY A 78 -7.72 6.65 4.24
CA GLY A 78 -7.53 7.55 3.10
C GLY A 78 -6.07 7.95 2.92
N LEU A 79 -5.37 8.23 4.02
CA LEU A 79 -3.93 8.49 4.04
C LEU A 79 -3.13 7.27 3.58
N GLU A 80 -3.49 6.07 4.05
CA GLU A 80 -2.89 4.81 3.60
C GLU A 80 -3.04 4.59 2.10
N ARG A 81 -4.19 4.94 1.53
CA ARG A 81 -4.39 4.94 0.08
C ARG A 81 -3.40 5.88 -0.62
N GLN A 82 -3.24 7.11 -0.12
CA GLN A 82 -2.30 8.07 -0.71
C GLN A 82 -0.85 7.60 -0.61
N LEU A 83 -0.46 7.02 0.53
CA LEU A 83 0.86 6.42 0.68
C LEU A 83 1.08 5.28 -0.31
N ALA A 84 0.10 4.39 -0.48
CA ALA A 84 0.19 3.29 -1.45
C ALA A 84 0.30 3.81 -2.91
N ILE A 85 -0.46 4.86 -3.28
CA ILE A 85 -0.38 5.45 -4.62
C ILE A 85 0.98 6.12 -4.84
N HIS A 86 1.41 7.01 -3.93
CA HIS A 86 2.60 7.84 -4.12
C HIS A 86 3.92 7.08 -3.90
N LEU A 87 4.00 6.21 -2.89
CA LEU A 87 5.25 5.54 -2.53
C LEU A 87 5.41 4.18 -3.24
N LEU A 88 4.31 3.49 -3.52
CA LEU A 88 4.34 2.13 -4.08
C LEU A 88 3.89 2.09 -5.55
N GLY A 89 3.20 3.13 -6.04
CA GLY A 89 2.60 3.15 -7.37
C GLY A 89 1.39 2.21 -7.50
N ALA A 90 0.66 1.98 -6.41
CA ALA A 90 -0.54 1.15 -6.38
C ALA A 90 -1.70 1.85 -7.10
N HIS A 91 -2.52 1.09 -7.84
CA HIS A 91 -3.71 1.65 -8.49
C HIS A 91 -4.93 1.39 -7.63
N VAL A 92 -5.16 2.25 -6.63
CA VAL A 92 -6.32 2.12 -5.74
C VAL A 92 -7.47 2.99 -6.26
N PRO A 93 -8.59 2.39 -6.72
CA PRO A 93 -9.76 3.15 -7.16
C PRO A 93 -10.27 4.11 -6.07
N GLU A 94 -10.83 5.23 -6.49
CA GLU A 94 -11.38 6.21 -5.57
C GLU A 94 -12.55 5.62 -4.78
N ARG A 95 -12.66 5.99 -3.50
CA ARG A 95 -13.77 5.53 -2.67
C ARG A 95 -15.04 6.18 -3.16
N VAL A 96 -15.92 5.41 -3.76
CA VAL A 96 -17.24 5.91 -4.16
C VAL A 96 -18.08 6.11 -2.90
N THR A 97 -18.08 7.32 -2.37
CA THR A 97 -19.11 7.76 -1.41
C THR A 97 -20.19 8.48 -2.19
N HIS A 98 -21.27 7.80 -2.54
CA HIS A 98 -22.45 8.49 -3.06
C HIS A 98 -23.05 9.32 -1.92
N PRO A 99 -23.12 10.66 -2.03
CA PRO A 99 -23.83 11.46 -1.04
C PRO A 99 -25.32 11.17 -1.18
N ALA A 100 -25.87 10.37 -0.27
CA ALA A 100 -27.28 9.98 -0.30
C ALA A 100 -28.25 11.12 0.14
N SER A 101 -27.74 12.23 0.68
CA SER A 101 -28.56 13.40 1.06
C SER A 101 -27.70 14.63 1.36
N ASP A 102 -28.30 15.82 1.43
CA ASP A 102 -27.64 17.06 1.90
C ASP A 102 -27.59 17.22 3.43
N ARG A 103 -28.29 16.37 4.18
CA ARG A 103 -28.36 16.46 5.64
C ARG A 103 -27.22 15.68 6.31
N LEU A 104 -26.66 16.21 7.39
CA LEU A 104 -25.51 15.61 8.10
C LEU A 104 -25.83 14.25 8.74
N LEU A 105 -27.01 14.09 9.34
CA LEU A 105 -27.38 12.85 10.04
C LEU A 105 -27.51 11.64 9.09
N PRO A 106 -28.25 11.71 7.96
CA PRO A 106 -28.30 10.60 7.02
C PRO A 106 -26.95 10.33 6.34
N ARG A 107 -26.09 11.35 6.15
CA ARG A 107 -24.71 11.16 5.67
C ARG A 107 -23.86 10.32 6.64
N LEU A 108 -23.94 10.61 7.94
CA LEU A 108 -23.25 9.82 8.96
C LEU A 108 -23.78 8.38 9.01
N GLY A 109 -25.09 8.18 8.96
CA GLY A 109 -25.69 6.85 8.88
C GLY A 109 -25.19 6.05 7.68
N ALA A 110 -25.19 6.67 6.48
CA ALA A 110 -24.70 6.04 5.26
C ALA A 110 -23.20 5.69 5.34
N LEU A 111 -22.38 6.52 5.99
CA LEU A 111 -20.96 6.26 6.20
C LEU A 111 -20.73 5.07 7.14
N LEU A 112 -21.46 5.01 8.26
CA LEU A 112 -21.37 3.92 9.24
C LEU A 112 -21.84 2.58 8.66
N SER A 113 -22.80 2.60 7.75
CA SER A 113 -23.25 1.40 7.02
C SER A 113 -22.39 1.07 5.79
N SER A 114 -21.40 1.90 5.45
CA SER A 114 -20.60 1.69 4.23
C SER A 114 -19.60 0.54 4.40
N ALA A 115 -19.59 -0.40 3.45
CA ALA A 115 -18.60 -1.47 3.42
C ALA A 115 -17.15 -0.95 3.31
N ALA A 116 -16.96 0.27 2.80
CA ALA A 116 -15.66 0.93 2.71
C ALA A 116 -15.08 1.30 4.08
N LEU A 117 -15.91 1.75 5.03
CA LEU A 117 -15.46 2.06 6.39
C LEU A 117 -14.99 0.79 7.11
N TRP A 118 -15.81 -0.26 7.08
CA TRP A 118 -15.51 -1.53 7.74
C TRP A 118 -14.27 -2.21 7.16
N LYS A 119 -14.13 -2.24 5.83
CA LYS A 119 -12.91 -2.73 5.17
C LYS A 119 -11.68 -1.88 5.52
N GLY A 120 -11.83 -0.57 5.60
CA GLY A 120 -10.78 0.35 6.03
C GLY A 120 -10.34 0.08 7.48
N MET A 121 -11.27 -0.08 8.41
CA MET A 121 -10.98 -0.41 9.80
C MET A 121 -10.31 -1.77 9.94
N ALA A 122 -10.81 -2.80 9.23
CA ALA A 122 -10.18 -4.12 9.22
C ALA A 122 -8.75 -4.04 8.68
N PHE A 123 -8.54 -3.33 7.57
CA PHE A 123 -7.20 -3.08 7.03
C PHE A 123 -6.29 -2.41 8.08
N LEU A 124 -6.74 -1.35 8.75
CA LEU A 124 -5.94 -0.64 9.75
C LEU A 124 -5.61 -1.52 10.96
N PHE A 125 -6.56 -2.34 11.42
CA PHE A 125 -6.35 -3.26 12.53
C PHE A 125 -5.30 -4.33 12.19
N PHE A 126 -5.42 -4.98 11.03
CA PHE A 126 -4.47 -6.00 10.59
C PHE A 126 -3.17 -5.43 10.04
N LYS A 127 -3.11 -4.12 9.72
CA LYS A 127 -1.89 -3.46 9.27
C LYS A 127 -0.79 -3.60 10.31
N PHE A 128 -1.08 -3.44 11.60
CA PHE A 128 -0.07 -3.52 12.65
C PHE A 128 0.75 -4.82 12.64
N PRO A 129 0.16 -6.03 12.77
CA PRO A 129 0.94 -7.26 12.80
C PRO A 129 1.71 -7.51 11.49
N ILE A 130 1.10 -7.19 10.33
CA ILE A 130 1.74 -7.36 9.02
C ILE A 130 2.90 -6.36 8.86
N ALA A 131 2.72 -5.12 9.31
CA ALA A 131 3.73 -4.08 9.27
C ALA A 131 4.90 -4.42 10.20
N LEU A 132 4.63 -4.92 11.40
CA LEU A 132 5.66 -5.40 12.30
C LEU A 132 6.49 -6.53 11.66
N ALA A 133 5.83 -7.54 11.10
CA ALA A 133 6.51 -8.66 10.45
C ALA A 133 7.39 -8.19 9.27
N THR A 134 6.83 -7.36 8.38
CA THR A 134 7.57 -6.84 7.21
C THR A 134 8.69 -5.85 7.62
N TRP A 135 8.51 -5.10 8.71
CA TRP A 135 9.55 -4.24 9.27
C TRP A 135 10.71 -5.04 9.86
N VAL A 136 10.43 -6.11 10.62
CA VAL A 136 11.48 -7.00 11.16
C VAL A 136 12.26 -7.66 10.03
N VAL A 137 11.57 -8.19 9.01
CA VAL A 137 12.21 -8.77 7.82
C VAL A 137 13.05 -7.71 7.09
N SER A 138 12.52 -6.49 6.95
CA SER A 138 13.24 -5.38 6.34
C SER A 138 14.53 -5.05 7.09
N LEU A 139 14.44 -4.90 8.41
CA LEU A 139 15.56 -4.59 9.28
C LEU A 139 16.64 -5.68 9.22
N VAL A 140 16.27 -6.94 9.43
CA VAL A 140 17.24 -8.06 9.46
C VAL A 140 17.92 -8.24 8.10
N SER A 141 17.15 -8.19 7.01
CA SER A 141 17.70 -8.36 5.66
C SER A 141 18.66 -7.23 5.26
N LEU A 142 18.56 -6.03 5.82
CA LEU A 142 19.49 -4.94 5.58
C LEU A 142 20.69 -4.96 6.54
N VAL A 143 20.45 -5.18 7.82
CA VAL A 143 21.48 -5.10 8.87
C VAL A 143 22.48 -6.24 8.77
N VAL A 144 22.04 -7.48 8.50
CA VAL A 144 22.94 -8.64 8.45
C VAL A 144 23.96 -8.51 7.30
N PRO A 145 23.56 -8.26 6.05
CA PRO A 145 24.53 -8.06 4.97
C PRO A 145 25.36 -6.79 5.15
N LEU A 146 24.80 -5.72 5.71
CA LEU A 146 25.56 -4.51 6.04
C LEU A 146 26.68 -4.79 7.04
N ALA A 147 26.41 -5.58 8.09
CA ALA A 147 27.43 -6.00 9.05
C ALA A 147 28.56 -6.78 8.36
N PHE A 148 28.23 -7.65 7.40
CA PHE A 148 29.20 -8.39 6.59
C PHE A 148 30.05 -7.48 5.69
N VAL A 149 29.43 -6.46 5.07
CA VAL A 149 30.14 -5.42 4.29
C VAL A 149 31.15 -4.66 5.16
N LEU A 150 30.82 -4.43 6.43
CA LEU A 150 31.66 -3.68 7.35
C LEU A 150 32.82 -4.50 7.95
N VAL A 151 32.87 -5.83 7.75
CA VAL A 151 33.93 -6.68 8.30
C VAL A 151 35.34 -6.23 7.88
N PRO A 152 35.66 -6.01 6.59
CA PRO A 152 37.01 -5.61 6.20
C PRO A 152 37.37 -4.23 6.76
N VAL A 153 36.39 -3.35 6.93
CA VAL A 153 36.58 -2.03 7.54
C VAL A 153 36.87 -2.16 9.03
N ALA A 154 36.10 -2.97 9.75
CA ALA A 154 36.33 -3.25 11.16
C ALA A 154 37.74 -3.84 11.38
N TRP A 155 38.22 -4.67 10.45
CA TRP A 155 39.55 -5.29 10.53
C TRP A 155 40.67 -4.27 10.47
N LEU A 156 40.48 -3.19 9.71
CA LEU A 156 41.44 -2.08 9.63
C LEU A 156 41.47 -1.25 10.92
N VAL A 157 40.40 -1.27 11.72
CA VAL A 157 40.30 -0.50 12.96
C VAL A 157 40.87 -1.30 14.13
N ASN A 158 40.33 -2.50 14.39
CA ASN A 158 40.71 -3.35 15.51
C ASN A 158 40.63 -4.84 15.10
N PRO A 159 41.71 -5.43 14.56
CA PRO A 159 41.70 -6.83 14.12
C PRO A 159 41.52 -7.82 15.28
N GLU A 160 41.98 -7.48 16.50
CA GLU A 160 41.90 -8.36 17.68
C GLU A 160 40.47 -8.57 18.20
N GLU A 161 39.52 -7.70 17.85
CA GLU A 161 38.13 -7.82 18.29
C GLU A 161 37.26 -8.63 17.31
N ILE A 162 37.79 -8.97 16.13
CA ILE A 162 37.03 -9.67 15.09
C ILE A 162 37.05 -11.18 15.35
N HIS A 163 36.01 -11.64 16.02
CA HIS A 163 35.78 -13.07 16.31
C HIS A 163 34.79 -13.72 15.33
N ILE A 164 34.64 -13.17 14.13
CA ILE A 164 33.72 -13.73 13.15
C ILE A 164 34.35 -14.93 12.45
N GLY A 165 33.60 -16.01 12.31
CA GLY A 165 34.08 -17.23 11.67
C GLY A 165 32.95 -18.06 11.08
N ILE A 166 33.28 -18.92 10.13
CA ILE A 166 32.35 -19.89 9.55
C ILE A 166 32.84 -21.28 9.96
N GLY A 167 32.22 -21.85 11.00
CA GLY A 167 32.67 -23.11 11.58
C GLY A 167 34.07 -23.00 12.17
N LEU A 168 35.03 -23.73 11.61
CA LEU A 168 36.44 -23.74 12.04
C LEU A 168 37.32 -22.68 11.34
N TRP A 169 36.78 -21.95 10.36
CA TRP A 169 37.55 -20.96 9.62
C TRP A 169 37.31 -19.55 10.17
N GLN A 170 38.41 -18.88 10.52
CA GLN A 170 38.45 -17.47 10.89
C GLN A 170 39.42 -16.73 9.96
N PRO A 171 39.14 -15.47 9.60
CA PRO A 171 40.06 -14.67 8.81
C PRO A 171 41.30 -14.34 9.65
N GLU A 172 42.46 -14.85 9.23
CA GLU A 172 43.76 -14.55 9.87
C GLU A 172 44.46 -13.33 9.24
N SER A 173 43.88 -12.77 8.18
CA SER A 173 44.43 -11.65 7.44
C SER A 173 43.32 -10.79 6.85
N PHE A 174 43.67 -9.55 6.47
CA PHE A 174 42.74 -8.65 5.79
C PHE A 174 42.14 -9.29 4.52
N LEU A 175 42.94 -9.98 3.71
CA LEU A 175 42.44 -10.68 2.52
C LEU A 175 41.43 -11.77 2.88
N GLY A 176 41.60 -12.43 4.03
CA GLY A 176 40.64 -13.38 4.58
C GLY A 176 39.28 -12.76 4.94
N THR A 177 39.19 -11.45 5.15
CA THR A 177 37.92 -10.77 5.44
C THR A 177 37.10 -10.42 4.19
N LEU A 178 37.75 -10.34 3.02
CA LEU A 178 37.09 -9.95 1.77
C LEU A 178 35.90 -10.84 1.35
N PRO A 179 35.92 -12.17 1.54
CA PRO A 179 34.75 -13.01 1.29
C PRO A 179 33.51 -12.57 2.08
N PHE A 180 33.65 -12.12 3.32
CA PHE A 180 32.53 -11.58 4.10
C PHE A 180 32.02 -10.28 3.48
N GLY A 181 32.91 -9.37 3.09
CA GLY A 181 32.53 -8.13 2.41
C GLY A 181 31.76 -8.39 1.11
N ILE A 182 32.27 -9.30 0.27
CA ILE A 182 31.61 -9.71 -0.99
C ILE A 182 30.24 -10.33 -0.70
N ALA A 183 30.17 -11.27 0.25
CA ALA A 183 28.90 -11.89 0.66
C ALA A 183 27.91 -10.85 1.19
N GLY A 184 28.37 -9.85 1.93
CA GLY A 184 27.57 -8.72 2.40
C GLY A 184 27.02 -7.88 1.24
N VAL A 185 27.83 -7.56 0.23
CA VAL A 185 27.37 -6.81 -0.96
C VAL A 185 26.31 -7.60 -1.73
N LEU A 186 26.55 -8.89 -1.96
CA LEU A 186 25.57 -9.77 -2.61
C LEU A 186 24.28 -9.89 -1.78
N GLY A 187 24.41 -10.03 -0.46
CA GLY A 187 23.30 -10.06 0.47
C GLY A 187 22.48 -8.76 0.45
N LEU A 188 23.11 -7.59 0.36
CA LEU A 188 22.42 -6.31 0.22
C LEU A 188 21.63 -6.24 -1.09
N LEU A 189 22.16 -6.74 -2.20
CA LEU A 189 21.42 -6.78 -3.46
C LEU A 189 20.18 -7.66 -3.34
N VAL A 190 20.30 -8.84 -2.72
CA VAL A 190 19.16 -9.72 -2.44
C VAL A 190 18.17 -9.03 -1.50
N ALA A 191 18.64 -8.35 -0.47
CA ALA A 191 17.80 -7.61 0.46
C ALA A 191 16.99 -6.52 -0.24
N LEU A 192 17.59 -5.74 -1.15
CA LEU A 192 16.88 -4.72 -1.93
C LEU A 192 15.78 -5.33 -2.81
N HIS A 193 16.01 -6.50 -3.41
CA HIS A 193 14.97 -7.21 -4.16
C HIS A 193 13.83 -7.66 -3.24
N LEU A 194 14.17 -8.14 -2.03
CA LEU A 194 13.19 -8.49 -1.01
C LEU A 194 12.35 -7.26 -0.58
N GLN A 195 12.97 -6.09 -0.40
CA GLN A 195 12.25 -4.84 -0.08
C GLN A 195 11.23 -4.48 -1.16
N ASN A 196 11.62 -4.58 -2.42
CA ASN A 196 10.72 -4.31 -3.54
C ASN A 196 9.58 -5.34 -3.61
N GLY A 197 9.87 -6.61 -3.33
CA GLY A 197 8.85 -7.66 -3.23
C GLY A 197 7.84 -7.39 -2.12
N MET A 198 8.29 -6.97 -0.95
CA MET A 198 7.40 -6.56 0.15
C MET A 198 6.60 -5.31 -0.21
N GLY A 199 7.20 -4.33 -0.89
CA GLY A 199 6.50 -3.17 -1.43
C GLY A 199 5.38 -3.60 -2.38
N TRP A 200 5.64 -4.52 -3.31
CA TRP A 200 4.61 -5.06 -4.20
C TRP A 200 3.48 -5.77 -3.43
N PHE A 201 3.81 -6.56 -2.42
CA PHE A 201 2.82 -7.21 -1.55
C PHE A 201 1.90 -6.18 -0.88
N TRP A 202 2.47 -5.12 -0.32
CA TRP A 202 1.71 -4.03 0.31
C TRP A 202 0.84 -3.26 -0.66
N ALA A 203 1.31 -3.02 -1.89
CA ALA A 203 0.51 -2.42 -2.95
C ALA A 203 -0.72 -3.28 -3.25
N ARG A 204 -0.54 -4.60 -3.38
CA ARG A 204 -1.62 -5.53 -3.67
C ARG A 204 -2.64 -5.61 -2.54
N LEU A 205 -2.17 -5.64 -1.29
CA LEU A 205 -3.05 -5.62 -0.13
C LEU A 205 -3.90 -4.35 -0.08
N ALA A 206 -3.30 -3.19 -0.37
CA ALA A 206 -4.01 -1.92 -0.44
C ALA A 206 -5.05 -1.91 -1.57
N GLU A 207 -4.72 -2.40 -2.77
CA GLU A 207 -5.67 -2.51 -3.88
C GLU A 207 -6.87 -3.40 -3.54
N TRP A 208 -6.64 -4.54 -2.88
CA TRP A 208 -7.70 -5.50 -2.52
C TRP A 208 -8.61 -4.98 -1.41
N MET A 209 -8.02 -4.42 -0.37
CA MET A 209 -8.75 -4.04 0.84
C MET A 209 -9.37 -2.65 0.73
N LEU A 210 -8.68 -1.72 0.06
CA LEU A 210 -9.09 -0.32 -0.05
C LEU A 210 -9.75 0.00 -1.39
N GLY A 211 -9.60 -0.85 -2.40
CA GLY A 211 -10.36 -0.76 -3.64
C GLY A 211 -11.82 -1.18 -3.44
N SER A 212 -12.76 -0.35 -3.86
CA SER A 212 -14.14 -0.78 -4.05
C SER A 212 -14.21 -1.58 -5.35
N GLY A 213 -14.57 -2.86 -5.26
CA GLY A 213 -14.82 -3.72 -6.41
C GLY A 213 -16.03 -3.23 -7.20
N ALA A 214 -15.79 -2.29 -8.11
CA ALA A 214 -16.51 -2.25 -9.37
C ALA A 214 -15.47 -2.65 -10.41
N PRO A 215 -15.70 -3.69 -11.22
CA PRO A 215 -15.01 -3.80 -12.49
C PRO A 215 -15.16 -2.44 -13.15
N SER A 216 -14.06 -1.82 -13.57
CA SER A 216 -14.14 -0.79 -14.60
C SER A 216 -14.88 -1.46 -15.75
N ALA A 217 -16.19 -1.18 -15.89
CA ALA A 217 -16.93 -1.54 -17.07
C ALA A 217 -16.07 -1.03 -18.23
N PRO A 218 -15.68 -1.90 -19.18
CA PRO A 218 -14.85 -1.48 -20.28
C PRO A 218 -15.49 -0.24 -20.87
N SER A 219 -14.73 0.85 -20.95
CA SER A 219 -15.18 2.12 -21.48
C SER A 219 -15.99 1.83 -22.75
N ALA A 220 -17.30 2.02 -22.68
CA ALA A 220 -18.19 1.99 -23.84
C ALA A 220 -17.98 3.27 -24.68
N LEU A 221 -16.71 3.65 -24.86
CA LEU A 221 -16.19 4.77 -25.65
C LEU A 221 -15.14 4.24 -26.63
N GLY A 222 -15.42 3.06 -27.18
CA GLY A 222 -14.63 2.40 -28.22
C GLY A 222 -15.50 1.75 -29.29
N ALA A 223 -16.72 2.25 -29.52
CA ALA A 223 -17.49 1.91 -30.71
C ALA A 223 -17.16 2.93 -31.81
N PRO A 224 -16.48 2.54 -32.90
CA PRO A 224 -16.31 3.41 -34.04
C PRO A 224 -17.60 3.37 -34.90
N GLY A 225 -18.37 4.46 -34.86
CA GLY A 225 -19.32 4.83 -35.93
C GLY A 225 -20.80 4.45 -35.75
N GLY A 226 -21.67 5.46 -35.94
CA GLY A 226 -23.13 5.39 -36.24
C GLY A 226 -24.00 4.87 -35.11
N GLU A 227 -25.08 5.47 -34.64
CA GLU A 227 -26.07 6.39 -35.19
C GLU A 227 -26.70 7.08 -33.97
N VAL A 228 -26.80 8.42 -33.97
CA VAL A 228 -27.67 9.12 -33.04
C VAL A 228 -29.09 8.84 -33.54
N LEU A 229 -29.82 7.95 -32.88
CA LEU A 229 -31.25 7.79 -33.09
C LEU A 229 -31.95 9.07 -32.61
N GLU A 230 -32.12 10.00 -33.53
CA GLU A 230 -32.92 11.21 -33.37
C GLU A 230 -34.39 10.76 -33.22
N VAL A 231 -34.87 10.74 -31.97
CA VAL A 231 -36.28 10.44 -31.67
C VAL A 231 -37.12 11.63 -32.13
N PRO A 232 -38.05 11.49 -33.09
CA PRO A 232 -38.87 12.60 -33.54
C PRO A 232 -39.80 13.04 -32.41
N VAL A 233 -39.68 14.31 -32.00
CA VAL A 233 -40.64 14.96 -31.11
C VAL A 233 -41.97 15.06 -31.85
N GLN A 234 -42.95 14.22 -31.50
CA GLN A 234 -44.33 14.42 -31.94
C GLN A 234 -44.90 15.67 -31.25
N GLN A 235 -45.19 16.70 -32.04
CA GLN A 235 -46.00 17.85 -31.61
C GLN A 235 -47.43 17.37 -31.28
N PRO A 236 -48.02 17.81 -30.16
CA PRO A 236 -49.43 17.52 -29.89
C PRO A 236 -50.32 18.29 -30.88
N ALA A 237 -51.23 17.55 -31.53
CA ALA A 237 -52.21 18.08 -32.46
C ALA A 237 -53.07 19.19 -31.80
N GLY A 238 -53.31 20.25 -32.56
CA GLY A 238 -54.00 21.46 -32.11
C GLY A 238 -55.39 21.24 -31.53
N VAL A 239 -55.69 22.02 -30.50
CA VAL A 239 -57.02 22.14 -29.88
C VAL A 239 -57.93 22.95 -30.82
N PRO A 240 -59.10 22.46 -31.25
CA PRO A 240 -60.04 23.25 -32.02
C PRO A 240 -60.74 24.29 -31.12
N THR A 241 -60.72 25.54 -31.57
CA THR A 241 -61.45 26.68 -30.97
C THR A 241 -62.96 26.52 -31.22
N PRO A 242 -63.84 26.78 -30.24
CA PRO A 242 -65.28 26.76 -30.47
C PRO A 242 -65.71 28.06 -31.17
N ALA A 243 -66.41 27.93 -32.30
CA ALA A 243 -67.08 29.03 -32.97
C ALA A 243 -68.37 29.40 -32.22
N ALA A 244 -68.64 30.71 -32.15
CA ALA A 244 -69.89 31.31 -31.70
C ALA A 244 -71.00 31.17 -32.76
#